data_AF-A0A942AAJ8-F1
#
_entry.id   AF-A0A942AAJ8-F1
#
_cell.length_a   1.000
_cell.length_b   1.000
_cell.length_c   1.000
_cell.angle_alpha   90.00
_cell.angle_beta   90.00
_cell.angle_gamma   90.00
#
_symmetry.space_group_name_H-M   'P 1'
#
loop_
_entity.id
_entity.type
_entity.pdbx_description
1 polymer ?
#
loop_
_entity_poly.entity_id
_entity_poly.type
_entity_poly.pdbx_seq_one_letter_code
_entity_poly.pdbx_strand_id
1 'polypeptide(L)'
;MKSRFRIRKFTLARLILLSLGLMNTFAAFSKSKDVTFLVNGVSCQLEQGVLKVEFVTSDIVRVQYTGENVFKGNSTGICMPHVTRPVRFTSGKEIDSCVLKSDSLIVKIDLNTGFISYLNTDGSLLLREDGKLPRVGEKKVMEHVVYDEQSKRIEKTADGDKEVKNILRRDTIGYTWKYRINFDWQPLEALYGFGSHMEDYMNLRGKELYLCQHNLKAMVPVLVSTNGYGLLFDAGCGMVFKDNSEGSYVELEAAKEIDYYFMKGRTLDGVVANYRLLTGASPMMPLHLFGYIQSKERYVSSDDLINTLKEYRQRQIPIDMIVQDWNYWPRGQWGRMSMDPKHYTDKKKLADEIHSLHARLMVSIWPNAMNCPQHADFKQKNLLLHSSAIYDAFNPLARKLYWSYANNEFFDNGFDAWWCDASEPLDADWTHMG
;
A
#
# COMPACT_ATOMS: atom_id res chain seq x y z
N MET A 1 -38.74 -49.32 43.41
CA MET A 1 -37.66 -49.99 44.17
C MET A 1 -36.35 -49.25 43.93
N LYS A 2 -35.57 -49.09 44.99
CA LYS A 2 -34.41 -48.19 45.16
C LYS A 2 -33.27 -48.46 44.18
N SER A 3 -32.54 -47.42 43.73
CA SER A 3 -31.14 -47.19 44.11
C SER A 3 -30.51 -46.00 43.36
N ARG A 4 -29.86 -45.12 44.14
CA ARG A 4 -29.13 -43.90 43.77
C ARG A 4 -27.67 -44.25 43.46
N PHE A 5 -26.97 -43.51 42.59
CA PHE A 5 -25.54 -43.23 42.81
C PHE A 5 -25.06 -41.87 42.25
N ARG A 6 -24.96 -40.93 43.19
CA ARG A 6 -24.00 -39.83 43.42
C ARG A 6 -23.23 -39.18 42.26
N ILE A 7 -23.53 -37.89 42.11
CA ILE A 7 -22.67 -36.80 41.63
C ILE A 7 -21.46 -36.63 42.59
N ARG A 8 -20.23 -36.58 42.06
CA ARG A 8 -19.05 -36.05 42.75
C ARG A 8 -18.64 -34.73 42.09
N LYS A 9 -18.71 -33.65 42.88
CA LYS A 9 -18.16 -32.32 42.58
C LYS A 9 -16.63 -32.42 42.51
N PHE A 10 -16.03 -32.01 41.39
CA PHE A 10 -14.63 -31.61 41.35
C PHE A 10 -14.57 -30.09 41.21
N THR A 11 -14.23 -29.44 42.32
CA THR A 11 -13.83 -28.04 42.38
C THR A 11 -12.42 -27.95 41.79
N LEU A 12 -12.29 -27.45 40.56
CA LEU A 12 -11.01 -27.03 40.01
C LEU A 12 -10.98 -25.51 40.06
N ALA A 13 -10.28 -24.98 41.06
CA ALA A 13 -9.92 -23.57 41.12
C ALA A 13 -9.03 -23.25 39.92
N ARG A 14 -9.59 -22.60 38.89
CA ARG A 14 -8.80 -21.94 37.85
C ARG A 14 -8.39 -20.57 38.38
N LEU A 15 -7.12 -20.47 38.76
CA LEU A 15 -6.41 -19.20 38.76
C LEU A 15 -6.51 -18.61 37.35
N ILE A 16 -7.36 -17.59 37.19
CA ILE A 16 -7.25 -16.67 36.06
C ILE A 16 -6.12 -15.72 36.45
N LEU A 17 -4.92 -16.01 35.98
CA LEU A 17 -3.86 -15.01 35.85
C LEU A 17 -4.36 -13.99 34.83
N LEU A 18 -4.95 -12.90 35.32
CA LEU A 18 -5.07 -11.66 34.56
C LEU A 18 -3.66 -11.17 34.29
N SER A 19 -3.09 -11.55 33.14
CA SER A 19 -2.03 -10.78 32.52
C SER A 19 -2.64 -9.44 32.13
N LEU A 20 -2.59 -8.46 33.04
CA LEU A 20 -2.61 -7.05 32.65
C LEU A 20 -1.38 -6.84 31.75
N GLY A 21 -1.55 -7.08 30.46
CA GLY A 21 -0.73 -6.40 29.48
C GLY A 21 -0.98 -4.91 29.71
N LEU A 22 0.03 -4.20 30.21
CA LEU A 22 0.08 -2.75 30.11
C LEU A 22 -0.05 -2.42 28.63
N MET A 23 -1.28 -2.18 28.16
CA MET A 23 -1.50 -1.50 26.90
C MET A 23 -0.89 -0.12 27.08
N ASN A 24 0.31 0.05 26.54
CA ASN A 24 0.97 1.33 26.36
C ASN A 24 0.27 2.08 25.22
N THR A 25 -1.05 2.23 25.34
CA THR A 25 -1.88 3.15 24.58
C THR A 25 -1.74 4.49 25.26
N PHE A 26 -1.03 5.42 24.62
CA PHE A 26 -0.98 6.79 25.09
C PHE A 26 -1.70 7.65 24.07
N ALA A 27 -2.57 8.49 24.59
CA ALA A 27 -3.02 9.59 23.78
C ALA A 27 -1.89 10.61 23.74
N ALA A 28 -1.43 10.95 22.54
CA ALA A 28 -0.38 11.93 22.33
C ALA A 28 -0.92 13.36 22.48
N PHE A 29 -1.66 13.61 23.57
CA PHE A 29 -1.96 14.96 24.02
C PHE A 29 -0.75 15.47 24.74
N SER A 30 -0.28 16.64 24.35
CA SER A 30 0.64 17.32 25.21
C SER A 30 0.88 18.78 24.86
N LYS A 31 1.02 19.59 25.92
CA LYS A 31 1.60 20.91 25.86
C LYS A 31 2.98 20.86 25.20
N SER A 32 3.17 21.69 24.19
CA SER A 32 4.48 21.98 23.62
C SER A 32 5.38 22.54 24.72
N LYS A 33 6.46 21.82 24.98
CA LYS A 33 7.53 22.23 25.90
C LYS A 33 8.40 23.29 25.25
N ASP A 34 8.66 23.12 23.95
CA ASP A 34 9.46 24.04 23.16
C ASP A 34 9.07 23.96 21.67
N VAL A 35 9.33 25.04 20.96
CA VAL A 35 9.12 25.18 19.51
C VAL A 35 10.39 25.75 18.90
N THR A 36 11.02 24.96 18.04
CA THR A 36 12.18 25.34 17.25
C THR A 36 11.75 25.69 15.83
N PHE A 37 12.14 26.87 15.34
CA PHE A 37 11.92 27.25 13.95
C PHE A 37 12.98 26.63 13.04
N LEU A 38 12.53 26.09 11.92
CA LEU A 38 13.32 25.41 10.91
C LEU A 38 13.32 26.24 9.63
N VAL A 39 14.20 25.89 8.68
CA VAL A 39 14.30 26.55 7.37
C VAL A 39 12.97 26.56 6.62
N ASN A 40 12.17 25.50 6.75
CA ASN A 40 10.89 25.35 6.07
C ASN A 40 9.68 25.19 7.00
N GLY A 41 9.82 25.39 8.31
CA GLY A 41 8.70 25.19 9.22
C GLY A 41 9.09 25.20 10.68
N VAL A 42 8.54 24.26 11.46
CA VAL A 42 8.80 24.15 12.90
C VAL A 42 8.91 22.71 13.37
N SER A 43 9.64 22.54 14.47
CA SER A 43 9.65 21.33 15.29
C SER A 43 9.12 21.68 16.68
N CYS A 44 8.06 21.01 17.11
CA CYS A 44 7.45 21.17 18.42
C CYS A 44 7.79 19.95 19.27
N GLN A 45 8.50 20.17 20.37
CA GLN A 45 8.69 19.15 21.40
C GLN A 45 7.42 19.05 22.23
N LEU A 46 6.73 17.92 22.14
CA LEU A 46 5.55 17.61 22.95
C LEU A 46 6.01 16.86 24.22
N GLU A 47 5.20 16.74 25.28
CA GLU A 47 5.53 15.86 26.42
C GLU A 47 5.70 14.42 25.96
N GLN A 48 4.94 14.00 24.95
CA GLN A 48 5.05 12.69 24.33
C GLN A 48 5.41 12.84 22.85
N GLY A 49 6.70 12.68 22.55
CA GLY A 49 7.21 12.67 21.19
C GLY A 49 7.53 14.04 20.60
N VAL A 50 7.82 14.05 19.31
CA VAL A 50 8.21 15.24 18.55
C VAL A 50 7.31 15.38 17.33
N LEU A 51 6.74 16.58 17.15
CA LEU A 51 5.94 16.95 15.98
C LEU A 51 6.76 17.87 15.07
N LYS A 52 6.79 17.58 13.78
CA LYS A 52 7.45 18.39 12.77
C LYS A 52 6.46 18.79 11.70
N VAL A 53 6.42 20.07 11.37
CA VAL A 53 5.51 20.64 10.36
C VAL A 53 6.32 21.53 9.45
N GLU A 54 6.52 21.10 8.21
CA GLU A 54 7.40 21.76 7.24
C GLU A 54 6.71 21.94 5.89
N PHE A 55 6.84 23.12 5.30
CA PHE A 55 6.49 23.36 3.91
C PHE A 55 7.45 22.60 2.98
N VAL A 56 6.87 21.87 2.03
CA VAL A 56 7.58 21.32 0.86
C VAL A 56 7.52 22.33 -0.29
N THR A 57 6.36 22.95 -0.47
CA THR A 57 6.11 24.11 -1.34
C THR A 57 5.18 25.07 -0.63
N SER A 58 4.82 26.21 -1.23
CA SER A 58 3.79 27.09 -0.65
C SER A 58 2.42 26.40 -0.50
N ASP A 59 2.15 25.33 -1.24
CA ASP A 59 0.88 24.60 -1.28
C ASP A 59 0.91 23.27 -0.54
N ILE A 60 2.10 22.75 -0.19
CA ILE A 60 2.28 21.42 0.37
C ILE A 60 2.98 21.52 1.73
N VAL A 61 2.38 20.88 2.74
CA VAL A 61 2.93 20.77 4.10
C VAL A 61 3.14 19.31 4.42
N ARG A 62 4.34 18.94 4.83
CA ARG A 62 4.65 17.64 5.40
C ARG A 62 4.52 17.71 6.92
N VAL A 63 3.83 16.73 7.48
CA VAL A 63 3.66 16.56 8.92
C VAL A 63 4.27 15.23 9.32
N GLN A 64 5.21 15.27 10.24
CA GLN A 64 5.80 14.09 10.84
C GLN A 64 5.59 14.09 12.34
N TYR A 65 5.24 12.94 12.92
CA TYR A 65 5.20 12.76 14.36
C TYR A 65 5.76 11.40 14.76
N THR A 66 6.60 11.38 15.79
CA THR A 66 7.08 10.14 16.39
C THR A 66 6.94 10.20 17.91
N GLY A 67 6.45 9.11 18.51
CA GLY A 67 6.48 8.92 19.96
C GLY A 67 7.89 8.63 20.50
N GLU A 68 8.86 8.42 19.60
CA GLU A 68 10.27 8.26 19.92
C GLU A 68 11.00 9.62 19.80
N ASN A 69 12.28 9.68 20.16
CA ASN A 69 13.07 10.93 20.06
C ASN A 69 13.73 11.14 18.69
N VAL A 70 13.56 10.20 17.75
CA VAL A 70 14.24 10.20 16.44
C VAL A 70 13.26 9.82 15.35
N PHE A 71 13.21 10.63 14.29
CA PHE A 71 12.51 10.30 13.04
C PHE A 71 13.32 9.25 12.28
N LYS A 72 12.79 8.03 12.18
CA LYS A 72 13.44 6.90 11.50
C LYS A 72 13.02 6.81 10.04
N GLY A 73 11.92 7.47 9.67
CA GLY A 73 11.23 7.31 8.40
C GLY A 73 10.56 5.95 8.27
N ASN A 74 9.46 5.88 7.51
CA ASN A 74 8.71 4.65 7.29
C ASN A 74 9.35 3.71 6.25
N SER A 75 10.48 4.11 5.64
CA SER A 75 11.21 3.32 4.63
C SER A 75 10.35 2.96 3.42
N THR A 76 9.43 3.84 3.05
CA THR A 76 8.57 3.73 1.88
C THR A 76 9.29 4.21 0.62
N GLY A 77 8.74 3.83 -0.55
CA GLY A 77 9.16 4.34 -1.86
C GLY A 77 8.10 5.22 -2.53
N ILE A 78 7.13 5.75 -1.76
CA ILE A 78 5.96 6.48 -2.28
C ILE A 78 6.38 7.86 -2.80
N CYS A 79 7.10 8.62 -1.98
CA CYS A 79 7.56 9.95 -2.36
C CYS A 79 8.92 9.88 -3.06
N MET A 80 9.06 10.63 -4.15
CA MET A 80 10.32 10.81 -4.84
C MET A 80 11.32 11.56 -3.95
N PRO A 81 12.61 11.21 -4.00
CA PRO A 81 13.65 12.02 -3.38
C PRO A 81 13.59 13.43 -3.95
N HIS A 82 13.28 14.41 -3.10
CA HIS A 82 13.24 15.82 -3.47
C HIS A 82 14.35 16.57 -2.74
N VAL A 83 15.03 17.47 -3.46
CA VAL A 83 15.98 18.38 -2.83
C VAL A 83 15.16 19.43 -2.08
N THR A 84 15.29 19.46 -0.75
CA THR A 84 14.67 20.49 0.08
C THR A 84 15.15 21.86 -0.37
N ARG A 85 14.23 22.69 -0.86
CA ARG A 85 14.51 24.10 -1.18
C ARG A 85 13.85 24.97 -0.13
N PRO A 86 14.50 26.09 0.28
CA PRO A 86 13.86 27.06 1.16
C PRO A 86 12.54 27.53 0.56
N VAL A 87 11.46 27.41 1.33
CA VAL A 87 10.14 27.93 0.98
C VAL A 87 9.99 29.32 1.59
N ARG A 88 9.42 30.27 0.86
CA ARG A 88 9.08 31.58 1.42
C ARG A 88 7.83 31.45 2.28
N PHE A 89 7.98 31.66 3.59
CA PHE A 89 6.86 31.77 4.52
C PHE A 89 7.23 32.73 5.66
N THR A 90 6.23 33.17 6.40
CA THR A 90 6.40 33.89 7.67
C THR A 90 5.97 32.99 8.81
N SER A 91 6.57 33.16 9.98
CA SER A 91 6.22 32.38 11.16
C SER A 91 6.21 33.23 12.41
N GLY A 92 5.39 32.84 13.38
CA GLY A 92 5.28 33.56 14.65
C GLY A 92 4.60 32.71 15.72
N LYS A 93 4.98 32.97 16.98
CA LYS A 93 4.25 32.46 18.15
C LYS A 93 3.15 33.45 18.51
N GLU A 94 1.94 32.94 18.66
CA GLU A 94 0.84 33.57 19.39
C GLU A 94 0.77 32.97 20.80
N ILE A 95 -0.17 33.43 21.64
CA ILE A 95 -0.27 33.01 23.06
C ILE A 95 -0.30 31.49 23.21
N ASP A 96 -1.16 30.81 22.45
CA ASP A 96 -1.38 29.35 22.55
C ASP A 96 -1.11 28.62 21.23
N SER A 97 -0.48 29.28 20.25
CA SER A 97 -0.29 28.66 18.94
C SER A 97 0.96 29.13 18.22
N CYS A 98 1.45 28.32 17.28
CA CYS A 98 2.44 28.71 16.31
C CYS A 98 1.77 28.81 14.94
N VAL A 99 1.98 29.91 14.23
CA VAL A 99 1.37 30.16 12.91
C VAL A 99 2.46 30.27 11.86
N LEU A 100 2.31 29.52 10.77
CA LEU A 100 3.16 29.56 9.58
C LEU A 100 2.29 30.03 8.39
N LYS A 101 2.76 31.00 7.60
CA LYS A 101 2.02 31.54 6.46
C LYS A 101 2.90 31.57 5.21
N SER A 102 2.58 30.72 4.24
CA SER A 102 3.14 30.81 2.89
C SER A 102 2.29 31.78 2.03
N ASP A 103 2.66 31.94 0.77
CA ASP A 103 1.87 32.71 -0.20
C ASP A 103 0.49 32.07 -0.52
N SER A 104 0.27 30.80 -0.15
CA SER A 104 -0.95 30.06 -0.48
C SER A 104 -1.71 29.51 0.72
N LEU A 105 -1.04 29.27 1.86
CA LEU A 105 -1.60 28.51 2.97
C LEU A 105 -1.17 29.10 4.32
N ILE A 106 -2.10 29.10 5.26
CA ILE A 106 -1.83 29.33 6.67
C ILE A 106 -1.91 27.98 7.40
N VAL A 107 -0.87 27.65 8.15
CA VAL A 107 -0.82 26.47 9.02
C VAL A 107 -0.73 26.95 10.46
N LYS A 108 -1.68 26.54 11.29
CA LYS A 108 -1.73 26.89 12.71
C LYS A 108 -1.57 25.62 13.55
N ILE A 109 -0.63 25.63 14.47
CA ILE A 109 -0.34 24.54 15.38
C ILE A 109 -0.72 25.01 16.78
N ASP A 110 -1.68 24.35 17.41
CA ASP A 110 -2.02 24.61 18.80
C ASP A 110 -0.90 24.08 19.71
N LEU A 111 -0.36 24.93 20.58
CA LEU A 111 0.77 24.59 21.46
C LEU A 111 0.33 23.86 22.73
N ASN A 112 -0.96 23.71 23.00
CA ASN A 112 -1.45 22.97 24.16
C ASN A 112 -1.73 21.49 23.83
N THR A 113 -2.05 21.21 22.57
CA THR A 113 -2.49 19.88 22.11
C THR A 113 -1.66 19.34 20.94
N GLY A 114 -1.00 20.22 20.18
CA GLY A 114 -0.30 19.87 18.96
C GLY A 114 -1.20 19.62 17.75
N PHE A 115 -2.51 19.91 17.81
CA PHE A 115 -3.37 19.78 16.64
C PHE A 115 -3.03 20.83 15.59
N ILE A 116 -3.21 20.47 14.33
CA ILE A 116 -2.89 21.31 13.18
C ILE A 116 -4.18 21.75 12.50
N SER A 117 -4.26 23.03 12.14
CA SER A 117 -5.29 23.60 11.27
C SER A 117 -4.66 24.17 10.00
N TYR A 118 -5.32 23.92 8.88
CA TYR A 118 -4.96 24.38 7.55
C TYR A 118 -6.01 25.38 7.07
N LEU A 119 -5.59 26.60 6.74
CA LEU A 119 -6.50 27.67 6.36
C LEU A 119 -6.05 28.32 5.05
N ASN A 120 -7.02 28.83 4.31
CA ASN A 120 -6.77 29.76 3.22
C ASN A 120 -6.10 31.05 3.74
N THR A 121 -5.52 31.82 2.83
CA THR A 121 -4.87 33.10 3.16
C THR A 121 -5.85 34.18 3.65
N ASP A 122 -7.15 34.01 3.36
CA ASP A 122 -8.25 34.81 3.91
C ASP A 122 -8.69 34.37 5.33
N GLY A 123 -8.10 33.30 5.87
CA GLY A 123 -8.42 32.75 7.18
C GLY A 123 -9.57 31.73 7.19
N SER A 124 -10.17 31.40 6.05
CA SER A 124 -11.19 30.33 5.99
C SER A 124 -10.56 28.94 6.17
N LEU A 125 -11.22 28.10 6.98
CA LEU A 125 -10.72 26.78 7.37
C LEU A 125 -10.89 25.76 6.22
N LEU A 126 -9.82 25.05 5.88
CA LEU A 126 -9.84 23.93 4.93
C LEU A 126 -10.02 22.59 5.67
N LEU A 127 -9.14 22.34 6.64
CA LEU A 127 -9.08 21.12 7.43
C LEU A 127 -8.48 21.43 8.81
N ARG A 128 -8.88 20.70 9.84
CA ARG A 128 -8.11 20.59 11.07
C ARG A 128 -8.11 19.16 11.59
N GLU A 129 -7.08 18.82 12.34
CA GLU A 129 -7.09 17.63 13.20
C GLU A 129 -8.07 17.83 14.36
N ASP A 130 -8.49 16.74 15.01
CA ASP A 130 -9.36 16.79 16.19
C ASP A 130 -8.71 17.67 17.27
N GLY A 131 -9.43 18.70 17.70
CA GLY A 131 -8.89 19.72 18.62
C GLY A 131 -8.64 19.23 20.03
N LYS A 132 -9.18 18.06 20.40
CA LYS A 132 -8.86 17.36 21.63
C LYS A 132 -7.77 16.36 21.30
N LEU A 133 -8.09 15.31 20.55
CA LEU A 133 -7.26 14.13 20.35
C LEU A 133 -6.71 14.08 18.90
N PRO A 134 -5.74 14.92 18.50
CA PRO A 134 -5.29 14.97 17.11
C PRO A 134 -4.63 13.66 16.67
N ARG A 135 -3.95 12.96 17.59
CA ARG A 135 -3.24 11.73 17.29
C ARG A 135 -3.09 10.80 18.50
N VAL A 136 -3.05 9.49 18.22
CA VAL A 136 -2.84 8.41 19.20
C VAL A 136 -1.72 7.52 18.72
N GLY A 137 -0.85 7.08 19.63
CA GLY A 137 0.18 6.09 19.35
C GLY A 137 0.07 4.90 20.31
N GLU A 138 0.09 3.69 19.75
CA GLU A 138 0.17 2.44 20.50
C GLU A 138 1.39 1.65 20.06
N LYS A 139 2.30 1.37 20.99
CA LYS A 139 3.50 0.58 20.68
C LYS A 139 3.12 -0.89 20.53
N LYS A 140 3.46 -1.50 19.40
CA LYS A 140 3.19 -2.91 19.07
C LYS A 140 4.49 -3.71 19.04
N VAL A 141 4.46 -4.90 19.65
CA VAL A 141 5.56 -5.86 19.57
C VAL A 141 5.52 -6.53 18.19
N MET A 142 6.66 -6.63 17.53
CA MET A 142 6.81 -7.46 16.33
C MET A 142 7.36 -8.82 16.74
N GLU A 143 6.70 -9.88 16.29
CA GLU A 143 7.05 -11.26 16.62
C GLU A 143 7.41 -12.06 15.37
N HIS A 144 8.44 -12.89 15.46
CA HIS A 144 8.72 -13.95 14.51
C HIS A 144 8.18 -15.26 15.06
N VAL A 145 7.26 -15.89 14.34
CA VAL A 145 6.67 -17.17 14.74
C VAL A 145 7.48 -18.29 14.10
N VAL A 146 8.08 -19.13 14.95
CA VAL A 146 8.79 -20.33 14.50
C VAL A 146 7.81 -21.50 14.55
N TYR A 147 7.63 -22.16 13.42
CA TYR A 147 6.71 -23.28 13.27
C TYR A 147 7.42 -24.63 13.34
N ASP A 148 6.71 -25.65 13.84
CA ASP A 148 7.19 -27.03 13.83
C ASP A 148 6.95 -27.67 12.46
N GLU A 149 8.01 -27.81 11.67
CA GLU A 149 7.95 -28.45 10.36
C GLU A 149 7.43 -29.90 10.43
N GLN A 150 7.64 -30.61 11.54
CA GLN A 150 7.15 -31.99 11.70
C GLN A 150 5.64 -32.06 11.95
N SER A 151 5.04 -30.95 12.37
CA SER A 151 3.59 -30.85 12.65
C SER A 151 2.74 -30.47 11.43
N LYS A 152 3.39 -30.34 10.26
CA LYS A 152 2.78 -29.94 9.00
C LYS A 152 1.60 -30.85 8.66
N ARG A 153 0.42 -30.25 8.53
CA ARG A 153 -0.82 -30.91 8.12
C ARG A 153 -1.64 -29.98 7.25
N ILE A 154 -2.55 -30.54 6.47
CA ILE A 154 -3.54 -29.78 5.71
C ILE A 154 -4.81 -29.70 6.54
N GLU A 155 -5.29 -28.50 6.81
CA GLU A 155 -6.61 -28.25 7.38
C GLU A 155 -7.55 -27.71 6.31
N LYS A 156 -8.73 -28.32 6.20
CA LYS A 156 -9.78 -27.81 5.32
C LYS A 156 -10.47 -26.65 6.00
N THR A 157 -10.30 -25.45 5.45
CA THR A 157 -10.95 -24.23 5.93
C THR A 157 -12.00 -23.75 4.93
N ALA A 158 -12.85 -22.80 5.32
CA ALA A 158 -13.80 -22.17 4.41
C ALA A 158 -13.09 -21.46 3.23
N ASP A 159 -11.82 -21.09 3.41
CA ASP A 159 -10.98 -20.47 2.37
C ASP A 159 -10.08 -21.48 1.64
N GLY A 160 -10.30 -22.79 1.83
CA GLY A 160 -9.55 -23.87 1.17
C GLY A 160 -8.63 -24.68 2.06
N ASP A 161 -7.90 -25.60 1.41
CA ASP A 161 -6.91 -26.47 2.03
C ASP A 161 -5.70 -25.61 2.43
N LYS A 162 -5.55 -25.33 3.74
CA LYS A 162 -4.43 -24.56 4.27
C LYS A 162 -3.40 -25.49 4.89
N GLU A 163 -2.14 -25.24 4.58
CA GLU A 163 -1.04 -25.87 5.30
C GLU A 163 -0.90 -25.22 6.68
N VAL A 164 -1.16 -25.99 7.73
CA VAL A 164 -1.07 -25.55 9.11
C VAL A 164 0.09 -26.27 9.80
N LYS A 165 0.87 -25.49 10.55
CA LYS A 165 1.94 -25.97 11.43
C LYS A 165 1.67 -25.45 12.83
N ASN A 166 1.99 -26.27 13.83
CA ASN A 166 2.00 -25.85 15.22
C ASN A 166 3.10 -24.81 15.44
N ILE A 167 2.84 -23.86 16.34
CA ILE A 167 3.82 -22.86 16.74
C ILE A 167 4.78 -23.51 17.74
N LEU A 168 6.08 -23.55 17.44
CA LEU A 168 7.13 -23.96 18.39
C LEU A 168 7.42 -22.85 19.39
N ARG A 169 7.62 -21.63 18.88
CA ARG A 169 7.90 -20.45 19.71
C ARG A 169 7.59 -19.16 18.97
N ARG A 170 7.52 -18.06 19.72
CA ARG A 170 7.41 -16.70 19.20
C ARG A 170 8.59 -15.89 19.74
N ASP A 171 9.41 -15.39 18.83
CA ASP A 171 10.59 -14.60 19.16
C ASP A 171 10.25 -13.11 18.97
N THR A 172 10.46 -12.27 19.98
CA THR A 172 10.32 -10.80 19.81
C THR A 172 11.48 -10.29 18.94
N ILE A 173 11.14 -9.75 17.77
CA ILE A 173 12.13 -9.24 16.81
C ILE A 173 12.19 -7.71 16.74
N GLY A 174 11.31 -7.02 17.45
CA GLY A 174 11.35 -5.57 17.57
C GLY A 174 10.03 -4.97 18.01
N TYR A 175 9.90 -3.67 17.77
CA TYR A 175 8.68 -2.91 18.02
C TYR A 175 8.36 -2.03 16.82
N THR A 176 7.08 -1.82 16.60
CA THR A 176 6.52 -0.82 15.69
C THR A 176 5.45 -0.02 16.42
N TRP A 177 4.81 0.92 15.74
CA TRP A 177 3.70 1.68 16.29
C TRP A 177 2.47 1.53 15.42
N LYS A 178 1.33 1.41 16.08
CA LYS A 178 0.02 1.68 15.49
C LYS A 178 -0.30 3.13 15.78
N TYR A 179 -0.57 3.92 14.74
CA TYR A 179 -0.89 5.34 14.89
C TYR A 179 -2.29 5.63 14.38
N ARG A 180 -3.00 6.54 15.05
CA ARG A 180 -4.26 7.10 14.57
C ARG A 180 -4.14 8.61 14.47
N ILE A 181 -4.61 9.17 13.37
CA ILE A 181 -4.69 10.62 13.13
C ILE A 181 -6.17 10.96 13.04
N ASN A 182 -6.68 11.74 14.00
CA ASN A 182 -8.09 12.10 14.03
C ASN A 182 -8.30 13.46 13.39
N PHE A 183 -9.38 13.61 12.63
CA PHE A 183 -9.68 14.80 11.84
C PHE A 183 -11.08 15.33 12.15
N ASP A 184 -11.22 16.66 12.12
CA ASP A 184 -12.51 17.33 12.10
C ASP A 184 -12.79 17.82 10.67
N TRP A 185 -13.43 16.96 9.88
CA TRP A 185 -13.85 17.30 8.52
C TRP A 185 -14.94 18.38 8.53
N GLN A 186 -14.91 19.28 7.54
CA GLN A 186 -15.95 20.29 7.33
C GLN A 186 -17.31 19.62 7.03
N PRO A 187 -18.44 20.14 7.53
CA PRO A 187 -19.74 19.45 7.42
C PRO A 187 -20.23 19.16 5.99
N LEU A 188 -19.83 19.98 5.01
CA LEU A 188 -20.30 19.88 3.63
C LEU A 188 -19.27 19.30 2.65
N GLU A 189 -18.08 18.92 3.12
CA GLU A 189 -17.06 18.36 2.23
C GLU A 189 -17.28 16.86 1.98
N ALA A 190 -17.13 16.46 0.72
CA ALA A 190 -17.05 15.05 0.34
C ALA A 190 -15.58 14.64 0.23
N LEU A 191 -15.30 13.38 0.60
CA LEU A 191 -13.96 12.81 0.58
C LEU A 191 -13.94 11.64 -0.41
N TYR A 192 -12.88 11.56 -1.21
CA TYR A 192 -12.67 10.53 -2.23
C TYR A 192 -11.23 10.03 -2.21
N GLY A 193 -10.96 8.93 -2.89
CA GLY A 193 -9.60 8.43 -3.11
C GLY A 193 -9.37 7.07 -2.49
N PHE A 194 -8.23 6.90 -1.86
CA PHE A 194 -7.69 5.64 -1.34
C PHE A 194 -7.44 4.52 -2.37
N GLY A 195 -7.61 4.78 -3.66
CA GLY A 195 -7.38 3.83 -4.74
C GLY A 195 -8.65 3.21 -5.30
N SER A 196 -8.58 1.93 -5.68
CA SER A 196 -9.69 1.17 -6.26
C SER A 196 -10.22 0.15 -5.26
N HIS A 197 -11.53 0.16 -5.06
CA HIS A 197 -12.23 -0.58 -4.01
C HIS A 197 -13.50 -1.22 -4.59
N MET A 198 -14.02 -2.25 -3.92
CA MET A 198 -15.21 -3.01 -4.37
C MET A 198 -16.51 -2.47 -3.77
N GLU A 199 -16.38 -1.56 -2.83
CA GLU A 199 -17.46 -0.86 -2.17
C GLU A 199 -18.25 0.01 -3.17
N ASP A 200 -19.57 0.06 -3.01
CA ASP A 200 -20.51 0.68 -3.96
C ASP A 200 -20.72 2.19 -3.76
N TYR A 201 -19.78 2.84 -3.06
CA TYR A 201 -19.86 4.25 -2.72
C TYR A 201 -18.58 5.00 -3.12
N MET A 202 -18.74 6.26 -3.53
CA MET A 202 -17.61 7.15 -3.84
C MET A 202 -17.28 8.10 -2.69
N ASN A 203 -18.30 8.69 -2.06
CA ASN A 203 -18.09 9.61 -0.94
C ASN A 203 -17.83 8.83 0.34
N LEU A 204 -16.64 9.03 0.92
CA LEU A 204 -16.18 8.34 2.11
C LEU A 204 -16.79 8.91 3.41
N ARG A 205 -17.50 10.04 3.36
CA ARG A 205 -18.19 10.59 4.54
C ARG A 205 -19.21 9.60 5.10
N GLY A 206 -19.18 9.38 6.41
CA GLY A 206 -20.08 8.41 7.06
C GLY A 206 -19.66 6.94 6.88
N LYS A 207 -18.44 6.65 6.39
CA LYS A 207 -18.00 5.29 6.00
C LYS A 207 -16.81 4.79 6.82
N GLU A 208 -16.58 3.49 6.70
CA GLU A 208 -15.40 2.78 7.20
C GLU A 208 -14.83 1.97 6.05
N LEU A 209 -13.52 2.07 5.83
CA LEU A 209 -12.82 1.43 4.73
C LEU A 209 -11.50 0.84 5.22
N TYR A 210 -11.34 -0.47 4.99
CA TYR A 210 -10.09 -1.19 5.24
C TYR A 210 -9.18 -1.05 4.02
N LEU A 211 -7.97 -0.55 4.25
CA LEU A 211 -7.03 -0.13 3.22
C LEU A 211 -5.89 -1.14 3.16
N CYS A 212 -6.00 -2.10 2.25
CA CYS A 212 -5.02 -3.15 2.01
C CYS A 212 -4.88 -3.43 0.50
N GLN A 213 -3.84 -4.18 0.13
CA GLN A 213 -3.76 -4.78 -1.20
C GLN A 213 -4.48 -6.13 -1.15
N HIS A 214 -5.40 -6.36 -2.07
CA HIS A 214 -6.12 -7.62 -2.22
C HIS A 214 -6.54 -7.75 -3.67
N ASN A 215 -6.75 -8.97 -4.15
CA ASN A 215 -7.41 -9.19 -5.42
C ASN A 215 -8.74 -8.38 -5.47
N LEU A 216 -8.96 -7.58 -6.52
CA LEU A 216 -10.07 -6.59 -6.62
C LEU A 216 -9.92 -5.30 -5.79
N LYS A 217 -8.88 -5.12 -4.97
CA LYS A 217 -8.60 -3.90 -4.20
C LYS A 217 -7.17 -3.42 -4.38
N ALA A 218 -7.02 -2.22 -4.93
CA ALA A 218 -5.73 -1.57 -5.10
C ALA A 218 -5.68 -0.30 -4.25
N MET A 219 -5.06 -0.39 -3.08
CA MET A 219 -4.96 0.74 -2.17
C MET A 219 -3.85 1.71 -2.59
N VAL A 220 -4.20 2.99 -2.72
CA VAL A 220 -3.27 4.11 -2.91
C VAL A 220 -3.53 5.11 -1.78
N PRO A 221 -2.57 5.42 -0.88
CA PRO A 221 -2.85 6.10 0.38
C PRO A 221 -3.02 7.63 0.24
N VAL A 222 -3.81 8.05 -0.76
CA VAL A 222 -4.14 9.46 -1.04
C VAL A 222 -5.65 9.68 -0.93
N LEU A 223 -6.04 10.66 -0.14
CA LEU A 223 -7.41 11.16 -0.04
C LEU A 223 -7.50 12.55 -0.66
N VAL A 224 -8.63 12.87 -1.27
CA VAL A 224 -8.95 14.20 -1.82
C VAL A 224 -10.29 14.69 -1.28
N SER A 225 -10.39 15.99 -1.02
CA SER A 225 -11.58 16.66 -0.53
C SER A 225 -12.14 17.65 -1.56
N THR A 226 -13.47 17.79 -1.62
CA THR A 226 -14.15 18.85 -2.39
C THR A 226 -13.78 20.26 -1.95
N ASN A 227 -13.19 20.44 -0.76
CA ASN A 227 -12.65 21.71 -0.30
C ASN A 227 -11.30 22.07 -0.96
N GLY A 228 -10.85 21.30 -1.95
CA GLY A 228 -9.69 21.63 -2.77
C GLY A 228 -8.35 21.32 -2.11
N TYR A 229 -8.31 20.32 -1.22
CA TYR A 229 -7.07 19.78 -0.66
C TYR A 229 -7.03 18.24 -0.78
N GLY A 230 -5.85 17.66 -0.58
CA GLY A 230 -5.67 16.23 -0.39
C GLY A 230 -4.69 15.90 0.72
N LEU A 231 -4.71 14.64 1.15
CA LEU A 231 -3.84 14.06 2.16
C LEU A 231 -3.14 12.84 1.56
N LEU A 232 -1.81 12.80 1.57
CA LEU A 232 -1.03 11.60 1.22
C LEU A 232 -0.42 11.03 2.50
N PHE A 233 -0.73 9.79 2.84
CA PHE A 233 -0.16 9.09 4.00
C PHE A 233 1.02 8.22 3.58
N ASP A 234 2.22 8.55 4.06
CA ASP A 234 3.46 7.92 3.65
C ASP A 234 3.85 6.78 4.60
N ALA A 235 3.11 5.68 4.52
CA ALA A 235 3.39 4.45 5.26
C ALA A 235 3.11 3.20 4.41
N GLY A 236 3.99 2.21 4.51
CA GLY A 236 3.91 0.94 3.78
C GLY A 236 3.19 -0.17 4.55
N CYS A 237 2.06 0.15 5.19
CA CYS A 237 1.29 -0.79 6.01
C CYS A 237 -0.19 -0.80 5.62
N GLY A 238 -0.93 -1.79 6.14
CA GLY A 238 -2.39 -1.73 6.15
C GLY A 238 -2.87 -0.51 6.92
N MET A 239 -3.98 0.07 6.48
CA MET A 239 -4.59 1.24 7.11
C MET A 239 -6.10 1.04 7.31
N VAL A 240 -6.70 1.90 8.13
CA VAL A 240 -8.17 2.00 8.25
C VAL A 240 -8.56 3.46 8.14
N PHE A 241 -9.48 3.77 7.23
CA PHE A 241 -10.21 5.03 7.25
C PHE A 241 -11.55 4.81 7.95
N LYS A 242 -11.93 5.70 8.86
CA LYS A 242 -13.25 5.71 9.49
C LYS A 242 -13.73 7.15 9.63
N ASP A 243 -14.97 7.42 9.24
CA ASP A 243 -15.70 8.66 9.52
C ASP A 243 -17.14 8.30 9.85
N ASN A 244 -17.43 8.00 11.11
CA ASN A 244 -18.79 7.66 11.56
C ASN A 244 -18.99 8.09 13.03
N SER A 245 -20.05 7.61 13.67
CA SER A 245 -20.37 7.95 15.07
C SER A 245 -19.30 7.54 16.09
N GLU A 246 -18.39 6.63 15.74
CA GLU A 246 -17.30 6.17 16.61
C GLU A 246 -16.05 7.05 16.51
N GLY A 247 -15.98 7.93 15.51
CA GLY A 247 -14.86 8.84 15.31
C GLY A 247 -14.53 9.04 13.84
N SER A 248 -13.58 9.95 13.63
CA SER A 248 -13.15 10.32 12.29
C SER A 248 -11.63 10.36 12.20
N TYR A 249 -11.04 9.38 11.51
CA TYR A 249 -9.60 9.16 11.52
C TYR A 249 -9.07 8.34 10.35
N VAL A 250 -7.75 8.44 10.17
CA VAL A 250 -6.94 7.44 9.45
C VAL A 250 -6.01 6.76 10.44
N GLU A 251 -6.00 5.45 10.42
CA GLU A 251 -5.19 4.59 11.28
C GLU A 251 -4.15 3.83 10.45
N LEU A 252 -2.91 3.83 10.93
CA LEU A 252 -1.76 3.13 10.37
C LEU A 252 -1.46 1.93 11.27
N GLU A 253 -1.58 0.70 10.75
CA GLU A 253 -1.42 -0.51 11.58
C GLU A 253 0.02 -0.73 12.07
N ALA A 254 1.01 -0.35 11.25
CA ALA A 254 2.42 -0.54 11.57
C ALA A 254 3.31 0.51 10.87
N ALA A 255 3.58 1.62 11.55
CA ALA A 255 4.47 2.68 11.09
C ALA A 255 5.50 3.04 12.16
N LYS A 256 6.68 3.53 11.74
CA LYS A 256 7.72 4.00 12.67
C LYS A 256 7.41 5.41 13.16
N GLU A 257 6.75 6.19 12.33
CA GLU A 257 6.29 7.55 12.58
C GLU A 257 5.01 7.83 11.78
N ILE A 258 4.21 8.78 12.23
CA ILE A 258 3.23 9.44 11.35
C ILE A 258 4.03 10.27 10.36
N ASP A 259 3.72 10.12 9.07
CA ASP A 259 4.28 10.92 7.99
C ASP A 259 3.17 11.12 6.96
N TYR A 260 2.65 12.33 6.83
CA TYR A 260 1.64 12.66 5.85
C TYR A 260 1.86 14.04 5.23
N TYR A 261 1.30 14.25 4.05
CA TYR A 261 1.38 15.50 3.32
C TYR A 261 -0.01 16.09 3.13
N PHE A 262 -0.23 17.30 3.61
CA PHE A 262 -1.36 18.13 3.23
C PHE A 262 -1.04 18.87 1.93
N MET A 263 -1.92 18.76 0.94
CA MET A 263 -1.72 19.30 -0.40
C MET A 263 -2.89 20.23 -0.77
N LYS A 264 -2.68 21.54 -0.78
CA LYS A 264 -3.68 22.52 -1.23
C LYS A 264 -3.68 22.64 -2.75
N GLY A 265 -4.72 22.13 -3.40
CA GLY A 265 -4.88 22.20 -4.85
C GLY A 265 -5.75 23.35 -5.35
N ARG A 266 -6.65 23.90 -4.53
CA ARG A 266 -7.75 24.82 -4.90
C ARG A 266 -8.81 24.17 -5.80
N THR A 267 -8.41 23.25 -6.67
CA THR A 267 -9.24 22.32 -7.44
C THR A 267 -8.75 20.88 -7.24
N LEU A 268 -9.56 19.89 -7.60
CA LEU A 268 -9.15 18.47 -7.54
C LEU A 268 -7.96 18.18 -8.46
N ASP A 269 -7.90 18.77 -9.66
CA ASP A 269 -6.74 18.65 -10.55
C ASP A 269 -5.48 19.26 -9.93
N GLY A 270 -5.60 20.36 -9.19
CA GLY A 270 -4.49 20.95 -8.45
C GLY A 270 -3.98 20.03 -7.33
N VAL A 271 -4.88 19.27 -6.69
CA VAL A 271 -4.49 18.24 -5.70
C VAL A 271 -3.73 17.11 -6.39
N VAL A 272 -4.20 16.64 -7.56
CA VAL A 272 -3.49 15.64 -8.36
C VAL A 272 -2.12 16.16 -8.79
N ALA A 273 -2.00 17.42 -9.22
CA ALA A 273 -0.71 18.02 -9.58
C ALA A 273 0.28 18.01 -8.42
N ASN A 274 -0.15 18.37 -7.21
CA ASN A 274 0.68 18.29 -6.00
C ASN A 274 1.06 16.84 -5.65
N TYR A 275 0.12 15.90 -5.77
CA TYR A 275 0.40 14.47 -5.58
C TYR A 275 1.48 13.98 -6.55
N ARG A 276 1.42 14.39 -7.83
CA ARG A 276 2.44 14.04 -8.85
C ARG A 276 3.77 14.74 -8.63
N LEU A 277 3.78 15.95 -8.05
CA LEU A 277 5.01 16.60 -7.62
C LEU A 277 5.75 15.76 -6.57
N LEU A 278 5.00 15.16 -5.63
CA LEU A 278 5.56 14.32 -4.57
C LEU A 278 5.94 12.92 -5.05
N THR A 279 5.11 12.29 -5.89
CA THR A 279 5.21 10.85 -6.21
C THR A 279 5.74 10.55 -7.62
N GLY A 280 5.94 11.59 -8.44
CA GLY A 280 6.42 11.47 -9.81
C GLY A 280 5.35 11.72 -10.85
N ALA A 281 5.79 12.18 -12.03
CA ALA A 281 4.90 12.39 -13.17
C ALA A 281 4.41 11.06 -13.74
N SER A 282 3.17 11.04 -14.24
CA SER A 282 2.70 9.93 -15.07
C SER A 282 3.39 10.04 -16.43
N PRO A 283 4.17 9.04 -16.87
CA PRO A 283 4.82 9.09 -18.17
C PRO A 283 3.78 9.04 -19.30
N MET A 284 4.14 9.58 -20.47
CA MET A 284 3.31 9.41 -21.66
C MET A 284 3.27 7.92 -22.03
N MET A 285 2.07 7.36 -22.01
CA MET A 285 1.83 5.98 -22.41
C MET A 285 1.97 5.83 -23.93
N PRO A 286 2.54 4.71 -24.43
CA PRO A 286 2.49 4.39 -25.86
C PRO A 286 1.08 4.45 -26.43
N LEU A 287 0.93 4.99 -27.65
CA LEU A 287 -0.39 5.24 -28.26
C LEU A 287 -1.27 3.98 -28.34
N HIS A 288 -0.66 2.82 -28.60
CA HIS A 288 -1.36 1.55 -28.74
C HIS A 288 -2.08 1.08 -27.47
N LEU A 289 -1.71 1.58 -26.28
CA LEU A 289 -2.41 1.27 -25.02
C LEU A 289 -3.81 1.91 -24.94
N PHE A 290 -4.10 2.91 -25.78
CA PHE A 290 -5.43 3.53 -25.85
C PHE A 290 -6.33 2.88 -26.91
N GLY A 291 -5.81 1.90 -27.65
CA GLY A 291 -6.57 1.08 -28.60
C GLY A 291 -7.28 -0.10 -27.94
N TYR A 292 -7.92 -0.94 -28.73
CA TYR A 292 -8.56 -2.16 -28.21
C TYR A 292 -7.51 -3.24 -27.91
N ILE A 293 -7.59 -3.81 -26.70
CA ILE A 293 -6.69 -4.86 -26.19
C ILE A 293 -7.49 -6.15 -26.04
N GLN A 294 -7.22 -7.14 -26.89
CA GLN A 294 -7.83 -8.46 -26.76
C GLN A 294 -7.02 -9.34 -25.80
N SER A 295 -7.67 -9.84 -24.75
CA SER A 295 -7.12 -10.87 -23.86
C SER A 295 -8.03 -12.10 -23.80
N LYS A 296 -7.52 -13.20 -23.26
CA LYS A 296 -8.25 -14.42 -22.97
C LYS A 296 -7.51 -15.10 -21.83
N GLU A 297 -8.23 -15.72 -20.90
CA GLU A 297 -7.73 -16.77 -19.99
C GLU A 297 -8.09 -18.13 -20.63
N ARG A 298 -7.20 -18.79 -21.36
CA ARG A 298 -5.92 -18.32 -21.92
C ARG A 298 -5.76 -18.74 -23.38
N TYR A 299 -4.85 -18.07 -24.10
CA TYR A 299 -4.31 -18.61 -25.35
C TYR A 299 -3.27 -19.69 -25.02
N VAL A 300 -3.26 -20.79 -25.78
CA VAL A 300 -2.44 -21.97 -25.46
C VAL A 300 -1.30 -22.22 -26.45
N SER A 301 -1.14 -21.38 -27.47
CA SER A 301 -0.09 -21.50 -28.48
C SER A 301 0.19 -20.17 -29.21
N SER A 302 1.32 -20.12 -29.94
CA SER A 302 1.59 -19.00 -30.87
C SER A 302 0.51 -18.86 -31.95
N ASP A 303 0.04 -19.99 -32.48
CA ASP A 303 -0.99 -20.02 -33.53
C ASP A 303 -2.33 -19.46 -33.04
N ASP A 304 -2.70 -19.71 -31.78
CA ASP A 304 -3.93 -19.15 -31.19
C ASP A 304 -3.92 -17.62 -31.22
N LEU A 305 -2.82 -17.01 -30.80
CA LEU A 305 -2.65 -15.56 -30.78
C LEU A 305 -2.71 -14.99 -32.20
N ILE A 306 -1.92 -15.57 -33.12
CA ILE A 306 -1.79 -15.11 -34.50
C ILE A 306 -3.12 -15.27 -35.26
N ASN A 307 -3.78 -16.42 -35.15
CA ASN A 307 -5.05 -16.68 -35.83
C ASN A 307 -6.17 -15.79 -35.28
N THR A 308 -6.19 -15.51 -33.98
CA THR A 308 -7.15 -14.57 -33.39
C THR A 308 -6.96 -13.17 -33.98
N LEU A 309 -5.72 -12.67 -34.04
CA LEU A 309 -5.44 -11.37 -34.68
C LEU A 309 -5.79 -11.34 -36.17
N LYS A 310 -5.49 -12.41 -36.91
CA LYS A 310 -5.87 -12.54 -38.33
C LYS A 310 -7.39 -12.46 -38.50
N GLU A 311 -8.17 -13.08 -37.61
CA GLU A 311 -9.63 -13.01 -37.65
C GLU A 311 -10.15 -11.59 -37.43
N TYR A 312 -9.59 -10.86 -36.45
CA TYR A 312 -9.89 -9.43 -36.24
C TYR A 312 -9.60 -8.61 -37.51
N ARG A 313 -8.43 -8.82 -38.12
CA ARG A 313 -8.03 -8.13 -39.36
C ARG A 313 -8.94 -8.47 -40.54
N GLN A 314 -9.26 -9.75 -40.72
CA GLN A 314 -10.17 -10.22 -41.77
C GLN A 314 -11.57 -9.60 -41.65
N ARG A 315 -12.07 -9.46 -40.41
CA ARG A 315 -13.37 -8.83 -40.14
C ARG A 315 -13.32 -7.30 -40.10
N GLN A 316 -12.15 -6.70 -40.29
CA GLN A 316 -11.93 -5.25 -40.21
C GLN A 316 -12.37 -4.66 -38.85
N ILE A 317 -12.20 -5.43 -37.77
CA ILE A 317 -12.45 -4.96 -36.41
C ILE A 317 -11.15 -4.36 -35.86
N PRO A 318 -11.12 -3.09 -35.42
CA PRO A 318 -9.92 -2.46 -34.87
C PRO A 318 -9.40 -3.19 -33.64
N ILE A 319 -8.08 -3.41 -33.60
CA ILE A 319 -7.35 -4.01 -32.47
C ILE A 319 -5.89 -3.59 -32.55
N ASP A 320 -5.34 -3.17 -31.41
CA ASP A 320 -3.97 -2.67 -31.29
C ASP A 320 -3.07 -3.61 -30.49
N MET A 321 -3.65 -4.40 -29.58
CA MET A 321 -2.88 -5.33 -28.75
C MET A 321 -3.57 -6.68 -28.58
N ILE A 322 -2.75 -7.72 -28.45
CA ILE A 322 -3.16 -9.03 -27.94
C ILE A 322 -2.34 -9.40 -26.70
N VAL A 323 -2.95 -10.13 -25.77
CA VAL A 323 -2.34 -10.50 -24.50
C VAL A 323 -2.15 -12.02 -24.43
N GLN A 324 -0.92 -12.46 -24.17
CA GLN A 324 -0.64 -13.82 -23.72
C GLN A 324 -0.80 -13.89 -22.19
N ASP A 325 -1.87 -14.53 -21.74
CA ASP A 325 -2.13 -14.80 -20.31
C ASP A 325 -1.25 -15.95 -19.77
N TRP A 326 -1.40 -16.33 -18.49
CA TRP A 326 -0.60 -17.29 -17.72
C TRP A 326 -0.46 -18.69 -18.36
N ASN A 327 0.37 -19.55 -17.75
CA ASN A 327 0.50 -20.97 -18.09
C ASN A 327 0.99 -21.25 -19.54
N TYR A 328 1.78 -20.33 -20.10
CA TYR A 328 2.58 -20.54 -21.31
C TYR A 328 3.88 -21.31 -21.05
N TRP A 329 4.27 -21.47 -19.77
CA TRP A 329 5.50 -22.12 -19.34
C TRP A 329 5.41 -23.65 -19.32
N PRO A 330 6.55 -24.37 -19.23
CA PRO A 330 6.55 -25.82 -19.08
C PRO A 330 5.67 -26.29 -17.92
N ARG A 331 4.98 -27.41 -18.13
CA ARG A 331 4.02 -27.97 -17.16
C ARG A 331 4.65 -28.10 -15.76
N GLY A 332 3.92 -27.60 -14.76
CA GLY A 332 4.32 -27.67 -13.35
C GLY A 332 5.26 -26.55 -12.88
N GLN A 333 5.64 -25.63 -13.77
CA GLN A 333 6.60 -24.54 -13.48
C GLN A 333 5.92 -23.17 -13.44
N TRP A 334 4.88 -23.02 -12.61
CA TRP A 334 4.09 -21.78 -12.49
C TRP A 334 5.01 -20.57 -12.34
N GLY A 335 4.79 -19.54 -13.14
CA GLY A 335 5.43 -18.24 -13.00
C GLY A 335 6.86 -18.23 -13.52
N ARG A 336 7.35 -19.35 -14.09
CA ARG A 336 8.60 -19.36 -14.83
C ARG A 336 8.45 -18.42 -16.02
N MET A 337 9.34 -17.43 -16.09
CA MET A 337 9.47 -16.55 -17.26
C MET A 337 10.21 -17.32 -18.38
N SER A 338 9.54 -18.31 -18.96
CA SER A 338 9.99 -19.06 -20.11
C SER A 338 8.84 -19.77 -20.81
N MET A 339 8.56 -19.46 -22.08
CA MET A 339 7.51 -20.14 -22.85
C MET A 339 7.92 -21.56 -23.26
N ASP A 340 7.00 -22.51 -23.14
CA ASP A 340 7.19 -23.90 -23.53
C ASP A 340 7.39 -24.01 -25.05
N PRO A 341 8.58 -24.46 -25.52
CA PRO A 341 8.88 -24.53 -26.95
C PRO A 341 7.98 -25.48 -27.73
N LYS A 342 7.23 -26.37 -27.06
CA LYS A 342 6.23 -27.23 -27.71
C LYS A 342 5.07 -26.41 -28.30
N HIS A 343 4.72 -25.30 -27.66
CA HIS A 343 3.55 -24.46 -27.99
C HIS A 343 3.97 -23.07 -28.53
N TYR A 344 5.19 -22.66 -28.20
CA TYR A 344 5.79 -21.37 -28.56
C TYR A 344 7.20 -21.62 -29.11
N THR A 345 7.25 -22.18 -30.33
CA THR A 345 8.47 -22.68 -30.96
C THR A 345 9.53 -21.61 -31.18
N ASP A 346 9.11 -20.40 -31.57
CA ASP A 346 9.97 -19.25 -31.80
C ASP A 346 9.26 -17.97 -31.34
N LYS A 347 9.71 -17.43 -30.21
CA LYS A 347 9.12 -16.28 -29.52
C LYS A 347 9.35 -14.99 -30.31
N LYS A 348 10.52 -14.87 -30.95
CA LYS A 348 10.84 -13.73 -31.78
C LYS A 348 9.96 -13.73 -33.03
N LYS A 349 9.82 -14.89 -33.67
CA LYS A 349 8.90 -15.04 -34.81
C LYS A 349 7.46 -14.74 -34.42
N LEU A 350 7.00 -15.17 -33.24
CA LEU A 350 5.68 -14.82 -32.72
C LEU A 350 5.48 -13.29 -32.64
N ALA A 351 6.42 -12.57 -32.02
CA ALA A 351 6.35 -11.11 -31.94
C ALA A 351 6.40 -10.45 -33.33
N ASP A 352 7.32 -10.90 -34.20
CA ASP A 352 7.46 -10.38 -35.57
C ASP A 352 6.16 -10.60 -36.39
N GLU A 353 5.50 -11.74 -36.27
CA GLU A 353 4.22 -12.01 -36.94
C GLU A 353 3.10 -11.11 -36.39
N ILE A 354 3.02 -10.91 -35.07
CA ILE A 354 2.04 -9.99 -34.46
C ILE A 354 2.28 -8.54 -34.92
N HIS A 355 3.53 -8.11 -34.97
CA HIS A 355 3.91 -6.79 -35.47
C HIS A 355 3.59 -6.63 -36.96
N SER A 356 3.74 -7.68 -37.77
CA SER A 356 3.35 -7.68 -39.20
C SER A 356 1.85 -7.48 -39.40
N LEU A 357 1.03 -7.84 -38.40
CA LEU A 357 -0.40 -7.58 -38.36
C LEU A 357 -0.71 -6.20 -37.74
N HIS A 358 0.27 -5.32 -37.56
CA HIS A 358 0.12 -4.00 -36.95
C HIS A 358 -0.50 -4.06 -35.53
N ALA A 359 -0.14 -5.06 -34.74
CA ALA A 359 -0.55 -5.19 -33.34
C ALA A 359 0.68 -5.28 -32.42
N ARG A 360 0.45 -5.18 -31.11
CA ARG A 360 1.47 -5.31 -30.05
C ARG A 360 1.17 -6.50 -29.16
N LEU A 361 2.22 -7.11 -28.59
CA LEU A 361 2.12 -8.29 -27.73
C LEU A 361 2.42 -7.92 -26.28
N MET A 362 1.45 -8.14 -25.41
CA MET A 362 1.61 -8.09 -23.96
C MET A 362 1.71 -9.52 -23.40
N VAL A 363 2.51 -9.73 -22.36
CA VAL A 363 2.66 -11.04 -21.70
C VAL A 363 2.46 -10.97 -20.20
N SER A 364 1.73 -11.93 -19.66
CA SER A 364 1.55 -12.14 -18.22
C SER A 364 2.88 -12.54 -17.58
N ILE A 365 3.30 -11.83 -16.54
CA ILE A 365 4.45 -12.16 -15.70
C ILE A 365 4.01 -12.15 -14.24
N TRP A 366 4.41 -13.18 -13.51
CA TRP A 366 4.00 -13.40 -12.14
C TRP A 366 5.20 -13.30 -11.20
N PRO A 367 5.03 -12.98 -9.91
CA PRO A 367 6.14 -12.86 -8.99
C PRO A 367 6.55 -14.21 -8.35
N ASN A 368 5.79 -15.30 -8.60
CA ASN A 368 5.98 -16.62 -8.00
C ASN A 368 6.54 -17.65 -9.00
N ALA A 369 7.84 -17.59 -9.32
CA ALA A 369 8.49 -18.65 -10.09
C ALA A 369 8.62 -19.92 -9.23
N MET A 370 7.68 -20.87 -9.37
CA MET A 370 7.59 -22.10 -8.58
C MET A 370 8.15 -23.30 -9.34
N ASN A 371 8.78 -24.24 -8.60
CA ASN A 371 9.24 -25.54 -9.12
C ASN A 371 10.10 -25.47 -10.39
N CYS A 372 10.90 -24.41 -10.54
CA CYS A 372 11.71 -24.16 -11.72
C CYS A 372 13.13 -23.69 -11.35
N PRO A 373 14.09 -23.68 -12.30
CA PRO A 373 15.45 -23.21 -12.04
C PRO A 373 15.53 -21.77 -11.52
N GLN A 374 14.62 -20.89 -11.95
CA GLN A 374 14.56 -19.50 -11.48
C GLN A 374 14.27 -19.44 -9.98
N HIS A 375 13.38 -20.30 -9.46
CA HIS A 375 13.13 -20.44 -8.02
C HIS A 375 14.41 -20.74 -7.23
N ALA A 376 15.17 -21.74 -7.70
CA ALA A 376 16.39 -22.19 -7.05
C ALA A 376 17.45 -21.07 -7.03
N ASP A 377 17.54 -20.29 -8.09
CA ASP A 377 18.46 -19.15 -8.21
C ASP A 377 18.11 -18.01 -7.23
N PHE A 378 16.83 -17.62 -7.15
CA PHE A 378 16.38 -16.64 -6.14
C PHE A 378 16.63 -17.14 -4.72
N LYS A 379 16.34 -18.42 -4.45
CA LYS A 379 16.54 -19.04 -3.12
C LYS A 379 18.02 -19.08 -2.73
N GLN A 380 18.90 -19.52 -3.63
CA GLN A 380 20.35 -19.61 -3.37
C GLN A 380 20.95 -18.23 -3.06
N LYS A 381 20.40 -17.16 -3.65
CA LYS A 381 20.86 -15.78 -3.44
C LYS A 381 20.14 -15.06 -2.30
N ASN A 382 19.23 -15.73 -1.58
CA ASN A 382 18.39 -15.15 -0.52
C ASN A 382 17.60 -13.91 -1.00
N LEU A 383 16.95 -14.05 -2.17
CA LEU A 383 16.19 -12.99 -2.85
C LEU A 383 14.69 -13.28 -2.91
N LEU A 384 14.19 -14.17 -2.06
CA LEU A 384 12.76 -14.47 -1.90
C LEU A 384 12.22 -13.75 -0.66
N LEU A 385 10.92 -13.40 -0.67
CA LEU A 385 10.21 -13.02 0.55
C LEU A 385 10.27 -14.16 1.58
N HIS A 386 10.33 -13.80 2.86
CA HIS A 386 10.49 -14.77 3.94
C HIS A 386 9.39 -15.83 3.89
N SER A 387 9.80 -17.10 3.91
CA SER A 387 8.90 -18.27 3.87
C SER A 387 7.92 -18.30 2.68
N SER A 388 8.29 -17.71 1.54
CA SER A 388 7.47 -17.67 0.32
C SER A 388 8.25 -18.12 -0.92
N ALA A 389 7.54 -18.44 -2.00
CA ALA A 389 8.10 -18.66 -3.34
C ALA A 389 8.17 -17.38 -4.19
N ILE A 390 7.77 -16.25 -3.63
CA ILE A 390 7.69 -14.95 -4.27
C ILE A 390 9.03 -14.22 -4.13
N TYR A 391 9.54 -13.64 -5.21
CA TYR A 391 10.76 -12.83 -5.14
C TYR A 391 10.57 -11.57 -4.29
N ASP A 392 11.61 -11.14 -3.58
CA ASP A 392 11.54 -9.95 -2.74
C ASP A 392 11.60 -8.67 -3.60
N ALA A 393 10.45 -8.17 -4.03
CA ALA A 393 10.35 -6.95 -4.82
C ALA A 393 10.90 -5.71 -4.09
N PHE A 394 11.07 -5.72 -2.77
CA PHE A 394 11.69 -4.63 -2.02
C PHE A 394 13.21 -4.62 -2.18
N ASN A 395 13.82 -5.76 -2.47
CA ASN A 395 15.25 -5.90 -2.69
C ASN A 395 15.65 -5.54 -4.13
N PRO A 396 16.51 -4.52 -4.36
CA PRO A 396 16.94 -4.12 -5.71
C PRO A 396 17.67 -5.23 -6.47
N LEU A 397 18.39 -6.12 -5.79
CA LEU A 397 19.07 -7.25 -6.44
C LEU A 397 18.08 -8.29 -6.95
N ALA A 398 16.99 -8.53 -6.21
CA ALA A 398 15.92 -9.42 -6.63
C ALA A 398 15.18 -8.84 -7.85
N ARG A 399 14.84 -7.54 -7.83
CA ARG A 399 14.26 -6.85 -9.00
C ARG A 399 15.14 -6.96 -10.23
N LYS A 400 16.46 -6.75 -10.08
CA LYS A 400 17.43 -6.88 -11.18
C LYS A 400 17.46 -8.29 -11.77
N LEU A 401 17.45 -9.31 -10.91
CA LEU A 401 17.44 -10.71 -11.35
C LEU A 401 16.12 -11.07 -12.04
N TYR A 402 14.99 -10.68 -11.44
CA TYR A 402 13.66 -10.85 -12.03
C TYR A 402 13.57 -10.23 -13.43
N TRP A 403 14.00 -8.97 -13.57
CA TRP A 403 14.05 -8.29 -14.85
C TRP A 403 14.95 -9.02 -15.86
N SER A 404 16.10 -9.57 -15.45
CA SER A 404 16.97 -10.28 -16.39
C SER A 404 16.28 -11.50 -17.02
N TYR A 405 15.42 -12.22 -16.28
CA TYR A 405 14.63 -13.31 -16.83
C TYR A 405 13.56 -12.82 -17.80
N ALA A 406 12.80 -11.78 -17.42
CA ALA A 406 11.79 -11.17 -18.29
C ALA A 406 12.42 -10.60 -19.58
N ASN A 407 13.56 -9.93 -19.44
CA ASN A 407 14.29 -9.31 -20.54
C ASN A 407 14.74 -10.35 -21.58
N ASN A 408 15.48 -11.36 -21.11
CA ASN A 408 16.08 -12.37 -21.99
C ASN A 408 15.02 -13.22 -22.71
N GLU A 409 13.89 -13.49 -22.04
CA GLU A 409 12.83 -14.32 -22.61
C GLU A 409 11.91 -13.53 -23.53
N PHE A 410 11.53 -12.30 -23.17
CA PHE A 410 10.45 -11.57 -23.82
C PHE A 410 10.92 -10.26 -24.46
N PHE A 411 11.57 -9.38 -23.69
CA PHE A 411 11.93 -8.04 -24.19
C PHE A 411 12.89 -8.11 -25.38
N ASP A 412 13.96 -8.91 -25.25
CA ASP A 412 14.96 -9.13 -26.31
C ASP A 412 14.36 -9.84 -27.54
N ASN A 413 13.20 -10.51 -27.36
CA ASN A 413 12.45 -11.17 -28.42
C ASN A 413 11.31 -10.31 -28.99
N GLY A 414 11.21 -9.04 -28.61
CA GLY A 414 10.29 -8.08 -29.24
C GLY A 414 8.90 -7.97 -28.60
N PHE A 415 8.70 -8.46 -27.39
CA PHE A 415 7.45 -8.24 -26.64
C PHE A 415 7.35 -6.79 -26.20
N ASP A 416 6.14 -6.23 -26.26
CA ASP A 416 5.93 -4.77 -26.14
C ASP A 416 5.47 -4.32 -24.75
N ALA A 417 4.82 -5.19 -23.98
CA ALA A 417 4.25 -4.84 -22.68
C ALA A 417 4.20 -6.01 -21.67
N TRP A 418 4.12 -5.64 -20.39
CA TRP A 418 4.12 -6.56 -19.25
C TRP A 418 2.79 -6.48 -18.52
N TRP A 419 2.12 -7.62 -18.35
CA TRP A 419 1.00 -7.75 -17.44
C TRP A 419 1.51 -8.37 -16.14
N CYS A 420 1.82 -7.52 -15.16
CA CYS A 420 2.30 -7.94 -13.85
C CYS A 420 1.12 -8.41 -12.99
N ASP A 421 0.86 -9.71 -13.01
CA ASP A 421 -0.27 -10.33 -12.32
C ASP A 421 0.10 -10.78 -10.89
N ALA A 422 -0.90 -10.97 -10.03
CA ALA A 422 -0.75 -11.35 -8.62
C ALA A 422 0.23 -10.46 -7.84
N SER A 423 0.06 -9.15 -7.95
CA SER A 423 0.97 -8.12 -7.42
C SER A 423 0.68 -7.68 -5.98
N GLU A 424 -0.26 -8.32 -5.29
CA GLU A 424 -0.64 -8.16 -3.87
C GLU A 424 0.19 -9.01 -2.87
N PRO A 425 1.25 -9.65 -3.37
CA PRO A 425 1.83 -10.99 -3.12
C PRO A 425 1.38 -11.93 -1.98
N LEU A 426 0.16 -11.88 -1.43
CA LEU A 426 -0.24 -12.83 -0.37
C LEU A 426 -1.59 -13.48 -0.68
N ASP A 427 -1.51 -14.71 -1.19
CA ASP A 427 -2.58 -15.68 -1.48
C ASP A 427 -3.16 -15.69 -2.91
N ALA A 428 -3.14 -16.89 -3.51
CA ALA A 428 -3.97 -17.22 -4.66
C ALA A 428 -5.35 -17.61 -4.12
N ASP A 429 -6.25 -16.65 -4.00
CA ASP A 429 -7.62 -16.82 -3.51
C ASP A 429 -8.55 -17.56 -4.52
N TRP A 430 -8.05 -17.85 -5.72
CA TRP A 430 -8.78 -18.51 -6.83
C TRP A 430 -8.91 -20.03 -6.70
N THR A 431 -8.52 -20.65 -5.59
CA THR A 431 -8.53 -22.12 -5.46
C THR A 431 -9.94 -22.74 -5.38
N HIS A 432 -11.01 -21.92 -5.41
CA HIS A 432 -12.41 -22.34 -5.41
C HIS A 432 -13.22 -21.87 -6.62
N MET A 433 -12.74 -22.17 -7.83
CA MET A 433 -13.63 -22.27 -8.98
C MET A 433 -13.61 -23.71 -9.51
N GLY A 434 -14.42 -24.57 -8.87
CA GLY A 434 -14.61 -25.98 -9.25
C GLY A 434 -15.61 -26.69 -8.35
#